data_AF-A0A5N5ZBZ1-F1
#
_entry.id   AF-A0A5N5ZBZ1-F1
#
_cell.length_a   1.000
_cell.length_b   1.000
_cell.length_c   1.000
_cell.angle_alpha   90.00
_cell.angle_beta   90.00
_cell.angle_gamma   90.00
#
_symmetry.space_group_name_H-M   'P 1'
#
loop_
_entity.id
_entity.type
_entity.pdbx_description
1 polymer ?
#
loop_
_entity_poly.entity_id
_entity_poly.type
_entity_poly.pdbx_seq_one_letter_code
_entity_poly.pdbx_strand_id
1 'polypeptide(L)'
;MMPTDEFLLGDCDGDGVSNGDELFPPDGEDPTNPLDPCDLNVGDITLDPSQDWIDGDCDGDGIPNGPDGTHDDDGDGLPNFLDINNANSSDDIEIFNAVTPNGDGDNDVFTIRNILLYPDNQVRIYNRWGVLVYETKGYGQNGNFFTGVSDGRVTIQKNKLLPVGTYYYVVDYVANGVSKSKAGYLYIQR
;
A
#
# COMPACT_ATOMS: atom_id res chain seq x y z
N MET A 1 -16.33 -35.86 23.53
CA MET A 1 -17.76 -35.62 23.25
C MET A 1 -17.80 -35.00 21.88
N MET A 2 -18.52 -35.58 20.92
CA MET A 2 -18.65 -34.90 19.63
C MET A 2 -19.52 -33.66 19.81
N PRO A 3 -19.22 -32.54 19.12
CA PRO A 3 -20.09 -31.38 19.14
C PRO A 3 -21.50 -31.76 18.72
N THR A 4 -22.50 -31.08 19.27
CA THR A 4 -23.91 -31.28 18.88
C THR A 4 -24.18 -30.62 17.54
N ASP A 5 -25.12 -31.14 16.76
CA ASP A 5 -25.54 -30.55 15.49
C ASP A 5 -25.97 -29.08 15.65
N GLU A 6 -26.58 -28.71 16.77
CA GLU A 6 -26.96 -27.33 17.11
C GLU A 6 -25.74 -26.41 17.29
N PHE A 7 -24.62 -26.93 17.78
CA PHE A 7 -23.39 -26.15 17.92
C PHE A 7 -22.74 -25.95 16.55
N LEU A 8 -22.66 -27.00 15.73
CA LEU A 8 -22.01 -26.94 14.42
C LEU A 8 -22.73 -26.01 13.44
N LEU A 9 -24.06 -25.85 13.58
CA LEU A 9 -24.85 -24.92 12.76
C LEU A 9 -24.91 -23.51 13.34
N GLY A 10 -24.37 -23.29 14.54
CA GLY A 10 -24.27 -21.97 15.14
C GLY A 10 -23.07 -21.20 14.63
N ASP A 11 -23.03 -19.94 14.99
CA ASP A 11 -21.94 -18.99 14.75
C ASP A 11 -21.73 -18.28 16.10
N CYS A 12 -20.66 -18.65 16.80
CA CYS A 12 -20.50 -18.33 18.21
C CYS A 12 -19.84 -16.97 18.46
N ASP A 13 -18.99 -16.51 17.55
CA ASP A 13 -18.37 -15.18 17.58
C ASP A 13 -18.99 -14.19 16.59
N GLY A 14 -19.88 -14.67 15.73
CA GLY A 14 -20.78 -13.85 14.93
C GLY A 14 -20.15 -13.31 13.67
N ASP A 15 -19.11 -13.96 13.13
CA ASP A 15 -18.35 -13.53 11.96
C ASP A 15 -18.98 -13.97 10.61
N GLY A 16 -20.05 -14.76 10.67
CA GLY A 16 -20.78 -15.27 9.52
C GLY A 16 -20.27 -16.63 9.01
N VAL A 17 -19.25 -17.22 9.62
CA VAL A 17 -18.81 -18.59 9.41
C VAL A 17 -19.46 -19.48 10.48
N SER A 18 -19.92 -20.68 10.10
CA SER A 18 -20.48 -21.58 11.09
C SER A 18 -19.37 -22.26 11.90
N ASN A 19 -19.59 -22.52 13.18
CA ASN A 19 -18.65 -23.26 14.04
C ASN A 19 -18.24 -24.61 13.44
N GLY A 20 -19.10 -25.20 12.61
CA GLY A 20 -18.82 -26.42 11.87
C GLY A 20 -17.84 -26.22 10.74
N ASP A 21 -18.01 -25.17 9.94
CA ASP A 21 -17.12 -24.83 8.83
C ASP A 21 -15.76 -24.35 9.34
N GLU A 22 -15.70 -23.67 10.49
CA GLU A 22 -14.42 -23.30 11.11
C GLU A 22 -13.63 -24.52 11.62
N LEU A 23 -14.31 -25.46 12.28
CA LEU A 23 -13.66 -26.69 12.78
C LEU A 23 -13.31 -27.67 11.65
N PHE A 24 -14.11 -27.66 10.58
CA PHE A 24 -14.01 -28.57 9.45
C PHE A 24 -14.24 -27.84 8.12
N PRO A 25 -13.25 -27.05 7.63
CA PRO A 25 -13.42 -26.25 6.43
C PRO A 25 -13.80 -27.08 5.20
N PRO A 26 -14.78 -26.62 4.40
CA PRO A 26 -15.36 -27.39 3.30
C PRO A 26 -14.40 -27.61 2.13
N ASP A 27 -13.46 -26.69 1.91
CA ASP A 27 -12.56 -26.67 0.76
C ASP A 27 -11.10 -27.08 1.11
N GLY A 28 -10.89 -27.51 2.36
CA GLY A 28 -9.63 -28.07 2.85
C GLY A 28 -8.61 -27.05 3.35
N GLU A 29 -9.08 -25.86 3.70
CA GLU A 29 -8.37 -24.81 4.43
C GLU A 29 -7.91 -25.28 5.83
N ASP A 30 -7.08 -24.46 6.47
CA ASP A 30 -6.74 -24.67 7.87
C ASP A 30 -7.96 -24.33 8.77
N PRO A 31 -8.25 -25.14 9.80
CA PRO A 31 -9.32 -24.85 10.75
C PRO A 31 -9.07 -23.55 11.51
N THR A 32 -10.15 -22.82 11.79
CA THR A 32 -10.15 -21.58 12.55
C THR A 32 -10.82 -21.75 13.91
N ASN A 33 -11.02 -20.66 14.66
CA ASN A 33 -11.46 -20.70 16.05
C ASN A 33 -12.87 -20.10 16.23
N PRO A 34 -13.88 -20.93 16.60
CA PRO A 34 -15.28 -20.51 16.75
C PRO A 34 -15.63 -19.53 17.87
N LEU A 35 -14.63 -18.90 18.48
CA LEU A 35 -14.78 -17.92 19.54
C LEU A 35 -13.86 -16.71 19.32
N ASP A 36 -13.19 -16.64 18.17
CA ASP A 36 -12.29 -15.56 17.80
C ASP A 36 -12.78 -14.95 16.49
N PRO A 37 -13.52 -13.82 16.55
CA PRO A 37 -14.16 -13.21 15.38
C PRO A 37 -13.20 -12.74 14.28
N CYS A 38 -11.89 -12.80 14.54
CA CYS A 38 -10.83 -12.40 13.62
C CYS A 38 -9.99 -13.59 13.11
N ASP A 39 -10.32 -14.81 13.51
CA ASP A 39 -9.73 -16.06 13.02
C ASP A 39 -10.77 -16.79 12.17
N LEU A 40 -10.80 -16.51 10.87
CA LEU A 40 -11.85 -16.98 9.96
C LEU A 40 -11.33 -17.22 8.53
N ASN A 41 -12.02 -18.10 7.81
CA ASN A 41 -11.84 -18.28 6.38
C ASN A 41 -12.90 -17.46 5.63
N VAL A 42 -12.48 -16.38 4.97
CA VAL A 42 -13.37 -15.43 4.27
C VAL A 42 -14.25 -16.13 3.22
N GLY A 43 -13.74 -17.18 2.57
CA GLY A 43 -14.48 -17.95 1.57
C GLY A 43 -15.69 -18.72 2.14
N ASP A 44 -15.71 -18.93 3.45
CA ASP A 44 -16.70 -19.74 4.16
C ASP A 44 -17.79 -18.89 4.85
N ILE A 45 -17.72 -17.55 4.73
CA ILE A 45 -18.76 -16.64 5.22
C ILE A 45 -20.05 -16.90 4.44
N THR A 46 -21.00 -17.56 5.08
CA THR A 46 -22.28 -17.98 4.48
C THR A 46 -23.50 -17.54 5.28
N LEU A 47 -23.30 -17.12 6.52
CA LEU A 47 -24.32 -16.56 7.40
C LEU A 47 -24.20 -15.02 7.43
N ASP A 48 -25.25 -14.36 7.91
CA ASP A 48 -25.23 -12.91 8.12
C ASP A 48 -24.36 -12.58 9.35
N PRO A 49 -23.30 -11.78 9.24
CA PRO A 49 -22.49 -11.39 10.39
C PRO A 49 -23.29 -10.62 11.44
N SER A 50 -22.91 -10.80 12.70
CA SER A 50 -23.53 -10.15 13.84
C SER A 50 -23.19 -8.66 13.92
N GLN A 51 -24.01 -7.85 14.60
CA GLN A 51 -23.71 -6.43 14.81
C GLN A 51 -22.43 -6.23 15.64
N ASP A 52 -22.15 -7.13 16.60
CA ASP A 52 -20.95 -7.07 17.44
C ASP A 52 -19.68 -7.29 16.60
N TRP A 53 -19.76 -8.15 15.58
CA TRP A 53 -18.68 -8.36 14.61
C TRP A 53 -18.53 -7.17 13.66
N ILE A 54 -19.65 -6.65 13.12
CA ILE A 54 -19.66 -5.49 12.21
C ILE A 54 -19.03 -4.26 12.85
N ASP A 55 -19.29 -4.05 14.14
CA ASP A 55 -18.73 -2.96 14.95
C ASP A 55 -17.33 -3.29 15.51
N GLY A 56 -16.82 -4.51 15.29
CA GLY A 56 -15.48 -4.96 15.62
C GLY A 56 -14.42 -4.36 14.70
N ASP A 57 -13.15 -4.60 15.04
CA ASP A 57 -11.97 -4.03 14.37
C ASP A 57 -10.85 -5.07 14.42
N CYS A 58 -10.88 -5.99 13.46
CA CYS A 58 -10.01 -7.17 13.48
C CYS A 58 -8.56 -6.86 13.11
N ASP A 59 -8.35 -5.88 12.25
CA ASP A 59 -7.02 -5.45 11.82
C ASP A 59 -6.40 -4.37 12.72
N GLY A 60 -7.21 -3.70 13.54
CA GLY A 60 -6.77 -2.71 14.53
C GLY A 60 -6.46 -1.34 13.94
N ASP A 61 -6.99 -1.00 12.77
CA ASP A 61 -6.76 0.27 12.10
C ASP A 61 -7.71 1.40 12.59
N GLY A 62 -8.72 1.05 13.39
CA GLY A 62 -9.71 1.96 13.95
C GLY A 62 -10.95 2.18 13.07
N ILE A 63 -11.11 1.40 12.00
CA ILE A 63 -12.29 1.33 11.13
C ILE A 63 -13.03 0.01 11.41
N PRO A 64 -14.35 0.03 11.58
CA PRO A 64 -15.09 -1.21 11.81
C PRO A 64 -15.05 -2.16 10.61
N ASN A 65 -15.14 -3.46 10.88
CA ASN A 65 -15.16 -4.53 9.88
C ASN A 65 -16.23 -4.30 8.78
N GLY A 66 -17.35 -3.68 9.16
CA GLY A 66 -18.41 -3.29 8.24
C GLY A 66 -19.35 -4.45 7.88
N PRO A 67 -20.45 -4.16 7.17
CA PRO A 67 -21.54 -5.11 6.99
C PRO A 67 -21.31 -6.18 5.91
N ASP A 68 -20.29 -6.03 5.06
CA ASP A 68 -20.15 -6.85 3.85
C ASP A 68 -18.98 -7.85 3.91
N GLY A 69 -18.15 -7.85 4.96
CA GLY A 69 -17.14 -8.89 5.31
C GLY A 69 -16.30 -9.49 4.18
N THR A 70 -16.27 -8.85 3.02
CA THR A 70 -15.70 -9.31 1.75
C THR A 70 -15.34 -8.12 0.86
N HIS A 71 -15.62 -6.90 1.34
CA HIS A 71 -15.26 -5.69 0.64
C HIS A 71 -13.74 -5.57 0.61
N ASP A 72 -13.20 -5.49 -0.59
CA ASP A 72 -11.79 -5.32 -0.87
C ASP A 72 -11.68 -4.05 -1.73
N ASP A 73 -11.40 -2.93 -1.07
CA ASP A 73 -11.29 -1.60 -1.69
C ASP A 73 -10.03 -1.48 -2.56
N ASP A 74 -9.01 -2.25 -2.23
CA ASP A 74 -7.66 -2.08 -2.76
C ASP A 74 -7.29 -3.15 -3.81
N GLY A 75 -8.02 -4.26 -3.84
CA GLY A 75 -7.94 -5.35 -4.81
C GLY A 75 -6.77 -6.30 -4.59
N ASP A 76 -6.15 -6.32 -3.40
CA ASP A 76 -5.01 -7.17 -3.09
C ASP A 76 -5.39 -8.62 -2.71
N GLY A 77 -6.69 -8.89 -2.58
CA GLY A 77 -7.24 -10.20 -2.24
C GLY A 77 -7.39 -10.45 -0.74
N LEU A 78 -7.05 -9.49 0.11
CA LEU A 78 -7.46 -9.43 1.51
C LEU A 78 -8.65 -8.47 1.61
N PRO A 79 -9.75 -8.89 2.25
CA PRO A 79 -10.79 -7.94 2.57
C PRO A 79 -10.31 -6.87 3.53
N ASN A 80 -10.90 -5.69 3.38
CA ASN A 80 -10.72 -4.51 4.21
C ASN A 80 -10.60 -4.82 5.71
N PHE A 81 -11.51 -5.60 6.29
CA PHE A 81 -11.52 -5.87 7.74
C PHE A 81 -10.38 -6.77 8.27
N LEU A 82 -9.55 -7.32 7.40
CA LEU A 82 -8.31 -8.05 7.75
C LEU A 82 -7.05 -7.31 7.28
N ASP A 83 -7.21 -6.14 6.68
CA ASP A 83 -6.11 -5.30 6.21
C ASP A 83 -5.88 -4.15 7.18
N ILE A 84 -4.76 -4.19 7.91
CA ILE A 84 -4.35 -3.12 8.83
C ILE A 84 -4.15 -1.75 8.15
N ASN A 85 -4.29 -1.67 6.82
CA ASN A 85 -4.18 -0.47 6.00
C ASN A 85 -5.48 -0.06 5.29
N ASN A 86 -6.61 -0.67 5.66
CA ASN A 86 -7.97 -0.53 5.12
C ASN A 86 -8.44 0.92 4.98
N ALA A 87 -8.13 1.52 3.83
CA ALA A 87 -8.49 2.89 3.47
C ALA A 87 -7.83 3.99 4.32
N ASN A 88 -6.51 4.01 4.39
CA ASN A 88 -5.84 5.31 4.25
C ASN A 88 -5.48 5.54 2.78
N SER A 89 -5.75 6.76 2.30
CA SER A 89 -5.12 7.31 1.11
C SER A 89 -3.57 7.42 1.21
N SER A 90 -2.92 6.61 2.04
CA SER A 90 -1.48 6.53 2.28
C SER A 90 -0.84 5.25 1.74
N ASP A 91 -1.59 4.41 1.04
CA ASP A 91 -1.06 3.52 0.00
C ASP A 91 -0.76 4.27 -1.32
N ASP A 92 -0.53 5.56 -1.14
CA ASP A 92 -0.17 6.49 -2.16
C ASP A 92 1.17 7.09 -1.76
N ILE A 93 2.08 7.20 -2.71
CA ILE A 93 3.38 7.78 -2.45
C ILE A 93 3.22 9.25 -2.01
N GLU A 94 3.89 9.65 -0.94
CA GLU A 94 3.97 11.07 -0.57
C GLU A 94 5.26 11.66 -1.13
N ILE A 95 5.15 12.73 -1.90
CA ILE A 95 6.29 13.31 -2.61
C ILE A 95 6.67 14.64 -1.96
N PHE A 96 7.89 14.71 -1.42
CA PHE A 96 8.44 15.94 -0.87
C PHE A 96 9.04 16.77 -2.01
N ASN A 97 8.50 17.96 -2.21
CA ASN A 97 8.77 18.83 -3.37
C ASN A 97 10.02 19.71 -3.22
N ALA A 98 10.94 19.39 -2.30
CA ALA A 98 12.16 20.15 -2.06
C ALA A 98 13.38 19.23 -1.88
N VAL A 99 14.53 19.64 -2.43
CA VAL A 99 15.83 18.99 -2.23
C VAL A 99 16.88 20.05 -1.95
N THR A 100 17.70 19.80 -0.94
CA THR A 100 18.86 20.62 -0.55
C THR A 100 20.14 19.79 -0.60
N PRO A 101 20.68 19.46 -1.79
CA PRO A 101 21.88 18.63 -1.90
C PRO A 101 23.13 19.46 -1.55
N ASN A 102 23.33 19.71 -0.27
CA ASN A 102 24.42 20.48 0.33
C ASN A 102 25.36 19.60 1.20
N GLY A 103 24.98 18.34 1.45
CA GLY A 103 25.74 17.36 2.20
C GLY A 103 25.64 17.48 3.72
N ASP A 104 24.60 18.14 4.24
CA ASP A 104 24.36 18.25 5.68
C ASP A 104 23.57 17.06 6.27
N GLY A 105 23.05 16.16 5.42
CA GLY A 105 22.25 15.00 5.80
C GLY A 105 20.74 15.24 5.74
N ASP A 106 20.29 16.49 5.59
CA ASP A 106 18.88 16.86 5.59
C ASP A 106 18.41 17.21 4.16
N ASN A 107 17.42 16.47 3.66
CA ASN A 107 16.83 16.65 2.33
C ASN A 107 17.85 16.66 1.16
N ASP A 108 18.98 15.98 1.33
CA ASP A 108 20.02 15.84 0.29
C ASP A 108 19.56 15.07 -0.96
N VAL A 109 18.43 14.36 -0.84
CA VAL A 109 17.81 13.55 -1.90
C VAL A 109 16.35 13.90 -2.10
N PHE A 110 15.86 13.68 -3.32
CA PHE A 110 14.43 13.74 -3.59
C PHE A 110 13.70 12.61 -2.87
N THR A 111 13.05 12.96 -1.77
CA THR A 111 12.42 11.98 -0.88
C THR A 111 11.00 11.71 -1.34
N ILE A 112 10.66 10.42 -1.47
CA ILE A 112 9.31 9.95 -1.74
C ILE A 112 8.99 8.89 -0.68
N ARG A 113 8.04 9.20 0.21
CA ARG A 113 7.59 8.26 1.24
C ARG A 113 6.82 7.11 0.58
N ASN A 114 6.93 5.91 1.16
CA ASN A 114 6.29 4.68 0.69
C ASN A 114 6.73 4.19 -0.69
N ILE A 115 7.72 4.82 -1.34
CA ILE A 115 8.20 4.40 -2.67
C ILE A 115 8.79 2.98 -2.70
N LEU A 116 9.27 2.49 -1.55
CA LEU A 116 9.81 1.13 -1.40
C LEU A 116 8.75 0.04 -1.50
N LEU A 117 7.47 0.37 -1.29
CA LEU A 117 6.35 -0.55 -1.50
C LEU A 117 6.14 -0.87 -2.98
N TYR A 118 6.66 -0.02 -3.88
CA TYR A 118 6.49 -0.14 -5.33
C TYR A 118 7.84 -0.38 -6.01
N PRO A 119 8.42 -1.59 -5.92
CA PRO A 119 9.79 -1.83 -6.37
C PRO A 119 10.01 -1.64 -7.89
N ASP A 120 8.95 -1.76 -8.69
CA ASP A 120 8.97 -1.54 -10.14
C ASP A 120 8.65 -0.10 -10.55
N ASN A 121 8.73 0.86 -9.62
CA ASN A 121 8.48 2.27 -9.90
C ASN A 121 9.47 2.87 -10.93
N GLN A 122 9.07 3.97 -11.56
CA GLN A 122 9.90 4.77 -12.46
C GLN A 122 9.80 6.25 -12.08
N VAL A 123 10.96 6.90 -11.89
CA VAL A 123 11.03 8.34 -11.61
C VAL A 123 11.71 9.05 -12.77
N ARG A 124 11.06 10.11 -13.28
CA ARG A 124 11.57 10.98 -14.34
C ARG A 124 11.54 12.43 -13.86
N ILE A 125 12.62 13.16 -14.08
CA ILE A 125 12.74 14.58 -13.71
C ILE A 125 13.11 15.40 -14.93
N TYR A 126 12.39 16.51 -15.13
CA TYR A 126 12.50 17.42 -16.24
C TYR A 126 12.88 18.81 -15.74
N ASN A 127 13.68 19.53 -16.53
CA ASN A 127 13.86 20.95 -16.29
C ASN A 127 12.63 21.76 -16.74
N ARG A 128 12.61 23.07 -16.46
CA ARG A 128 11.51 23.98 -16.82
C ARG A 128 11.17 24.08 -18.32
N TRP A 129 12.04 23.58 -19.20
CA TRP A 129 11.80 23.55 -20.64
C TRP A 129 11.29 22.19 -21.13
N GLY A 130 10.97 21.27 -20.21
CA GLY A 130 10.50 19.92 -20.53
C GLY A 130 11.62 18.96 -20.96
N VAL A 131 12.89 19.32 -20.78
CA VAL A 131 14.01 18.42 -21.12
C VAL A 131 14.25 17.47 -19.95
N LEU A 132 14.27 16.16 -20.23
CA LEU A 132 14.59 15.11 -19.28
C LEU A 132 16.03 15.25 -18.79
N VAL A 133 16.21 15.36 -17.47
CA VAL A 133 17.52 15.51 -16.82
C VAL A 133 17.90 14.31 -15.95
N TYR A 134 16.92 13.51 -15.54
CA TYR A 134 17.13 12.30 -14.76
C TYR A 134 16.01 11.29 -15.02
N GLU A 135 16.34 10.01 -15.11
CA GLU A 135 15.41 8.91 -15.24
C GLU A 135 15.98 7.68 -14.56
N THR A 136 15.18 6.99 -13.75
CA THR A 136 15.57 5.71 -13.14
C THR A 136 14.36 4.81 -12.95
N LYS A 137 14.62 3.52 -12.73
CA LYS A 137 13.64 2.52 -12.28
C LYS A 137 14.05 1.97 -10.92
N GLY A 138 13.07 1.55 -10.11
CA GLY A 138 13.29 1.08 -8.75
C GLY A 138 13.88 2.16 -7.85
N TYR A 139 13.31 3.37 -7.88
CA TYR A 139 13.71 4.48 -7.02
C TYR A 139 13.58 4.09 -5.55
N GLY A 140 14.53 4.52 -4.72
CA GLY A 140 14.57 4.22 -3.28
C GLY A 140 15.41 2.99 -2.92
N GLN A 141 15.66 2.08 -3.86
CA GLN A 141 16.37 0.83 -3.60
C GLN A 141 17.88 0.97 -3.82
N ASN A 142 18.70 0.30 -3.01
CA ASN A 142 20.16 0.18 -3.22
C ASN A 142 20.89 1.55 -3.41
N GLY A 143 20.40 2.61 -2.74
CA GLY A 143 20.97 3.95 -2.89
C GLY A 143 20.56 4.68 -4.17
N ASN A 144 19.56 4.18 -4.90
CA ASN A 144 19.00 4.81 -6.11
C ASN A 144 18.14 6.02 -5.75
N PHE A 145 18.80 7.15 -5.53
CA PHE A 145 18.16 8.42 -5.21
C PHE A 145 18.66 9.53 -6.12
N PHE A 146 17.79 10.51 -6.39
CA PHE A 146 18.17 11.72 -7.08
C PHE A 146 18.76 12.73 -6.09
N THR A 147 20.02 13.10 -6.32
CA THR A 147 20.83 14.01 -5.49
C THR A 147 21.03 15.39 -6.15
N GLY A 148 20.19 15.76 -7.11
CA GLY A 148 20.38 17.00 -7.89
C GLY A 148 21.46 16.92 -8.98
N VAL A 149 21.89 15.71 -9.35
CA VAL A 149 22.84 15.46 -10.44
C VAL A 149 22.10 14.93 -11.67
N SER A 150 22.43 15.46 -12.84
CA SER A 150 21.86 15.03 -14.12
C SER A 150 22.42 13.69 -14.60
N ASP A 151 21.55 12.78 -15.04
CA ASP A 151 21.89 11.56 -15.80
C ASP A 151 21.42 11.61 -17.28
N GLY A 152 20.96 12.77 -17.74
CA GLY A 152 20.48 12.97 -19.12
C GLY A 152 21.50 12.56 -20.20
N ARG A 153 21.05 11.72 -21.15
CA ARG A 153 21.90 11.11 -22.19
C ARG A 153 22.25 12.00 -23.40
N VAL A 154 21.66 13.18 -23.59
CA VAL A 154 21.72 13.85 -24.91
C VAL A 154 22.19 15.31 -24.92
N THR A 155 22.03 16.14 -23.87
CA THR A 155 22.41 17.57 -23.96
C THR A 155 22.90 18.24 -22.67
N ILE A 156 22.82 17.57 -21.52
CA ILE A 156 23.42 18.05 -20.27
C ILE A 156 24.53 17.08 -19.91
N GLN A 157 25.73 17.60 -19.70
CA GLN A 157 26.91 16.82 -19.30
C GLN A 157 26.51 15.85 -18.18
N LYS A 158 26.58 14.55 -18.46
CA LYS A 158 26.37 13.50 -17.47
C LYS A 158 27.24 13.80 -16.24
N ASN A 159 26.71 13.59 -15.03
CA ASN A 159 27.38 13.90 -13.75
C ASN A 159 27.55 15.39 -13.44
N LYS A 160 26.78 16.29 -14.08
CA LYS A 160 26.77 17.71 -13.73
C LYS A 160 25.67 18.01 -12.71
N LEU A 161 26.03 18.78 -11.69
CA LEU A 161 25.08 19.39 -10.75
C LEU A 161 24.09 20.28 -11.51
N LEU A 162 22.81 20.04 -11.28
CA LEU A 162 21.73 20.84 -11.85
C LEU A 162 21.68 22.22 -11.16
N PRO A 163 21.42 23.31 -11.89
CA PRO A 163 21.23 24.63 -11.31
C PRO A 163 20.12 24.69 -10.25
N VAL A 164 20.19 25.68 -9.35
CA VAL A 164 19.07 26.01 -8.45
C VAL A 164 17.86 26.44 -9.28
N GLY A 165 16.68 25.97 -8.88
CA GLY A 165 15.43 26.33 -9.53
C GLY A 165 14.36 25.25 -9.47
N THR A 166 13.28 25.49 -10.18
CA THR A 166 12.13 24.59 -10.28
C THR A 166 12.32 23.59 -11.42
N TYR A 167 12.08 22.33 -11.07
CA TYR A 167 12.04 21.16 -11.93
C TYR A 167 10.66 20.53 -11.83
N TYR A 168 10.38 19.54 -12.68
CA TYR A 168 9.13 18.82 -12.69
C TYR A 168 9.41 17.33 -12.63
N TYR A 169 8.67 16.59 -11.81
CA TYR A 169 8.80 15.14 -11.73
C TYR A 169 7.57 14.45 -12.30
N VAL A 170 7.77 13.23 -12.75
CA VAL A 170 6.74 12.23 -12.99
C VAL A 170 7.19 10.94 -12.30
N VAL A 171 6.33 10.38 -11.47
CA VAL A 171 6.55 9.11 -10.77
C VAL A 171 5.45 8.14 -11.21
N ASP A 172 5.85 7.08 -11.87
CA ASP A 172 4.96 5.99 -12.30
C ASP A 172 5.20 4.78 -11.40
N TYR A 173 4.14 4.14 -10.94
CA TYR A 173 4.20 2.99 -10.04
C TYR A 173 2.96 2.12 -10.23
N VAL A 174 3.05 0.86 -9.84
CA VAL A 174 1.93 -0.06 -9.84
C VAL A 174 1.53 -0.28 -8.40
N ALA A 175 0.32 0.13 -8.05
CA ALA A 175 -0.30 -0.18 -6.76
C ALA A 175 -1.46 -1.13 -7.05
N ASN A 176 -1.42 -2.32 -6.43
CA ASN A 176 -2.45 -3.35 -6.52
C ASN A 176 -2.81 -3.70 -7.98
N GLY A 177 -1.78 -3.96 -8.80
CA GLY A 177 -1.94 -4.27 -10.23
C GLY A 177 -2.36 -3.09 -11.12
N VAL A 178 -2.73 -1.94 -10.55
CA VAL A 178 -3.15 -0.74 -11.27
C VAL A 178 -1.97 0.21 -11.46
N SER A 179 -1.74 0.63 -12.71
CA SER A 179 -0.75 1.66 -13.02
C SER A 179 -1.22 3.04 -12.55
N LYS A 180 -0.49 3.65 -11.63
CA LYS A 180 -0.67 5.02 -11.12
C LYS A 180 0.46 5.93 -11.60
N SER A 181 0.16 7.22 -11.72
CA SER A 181 1.14 8.25 -12.11
C SER A 181 0.92 9.53 -11.32
N LYS A 182 1.98 10.05 -10.72
CA LYS A 182 1.99 11.34 -10.01
C LYS A 182 2.96 12.31 -10.64
N ALA A 183 2.50 13.53 -10.86
CA ALA A 183 3.32 14.60 -11.40
C ALA A 183 3.23 15.85 -10.52
N GLY A 184 4.32 16.62 -10.49
CA GLY A 184 4.40 17.82 -9.68
C GLY A 184 5.68 18.58 -9.94
N TYR A 185 5.96 19.56 -9.08
CA TYR A 185 7.20 20.33 -9.13
C TYR A 185 8.17 19.87 -8.06
N LEU A 186 9.46 20.02 -8.35
CA LEU A 186 10.57 19.79 -7.43
C LEU A 186 11.41 21.06 -7.39
N TYR A 187 11.64 21.60 -6.19
CA TYR A 187 12.52 22.74 -6.00
C TYR A 187 13.89 22.27 -5.53
N ILE A 188 14.94 22.64 -6.27
CA ILE A 188 16.32 22.38 -5.87
C ILE A 188 16.90 23.68 -5.30
N GLN A 189 17.31 23.64 -4.05
CA GLN A 189 18.01 24.73 -3.33
C GLN A 189 19.38 24.23 -2.85
N ARG A 190 20.34 25.12 -2.62
CA ARG A 190 21.62 24.79 -1.96
C ARG A 190 22.05 25.93 -1.03
#